data_AF-A0A920KNR9-F1
#
_entry.id   AF-A0A920KNR9-F1
#
_cell.length_a   1.000
_cell.length_b   1.000
_cell.length_c   1.000
_cell.angle_alpha   90.00
_cell.angle_beta   90.00
_cell.angle_gamma   90.00
#
_symmetry.space_group_name_H-M   'P 1'
#
loop_
_entity.id
_entity.type
_entity.pdbx_description
1 polymer ?
#
loop_
_entity_poly.entity_id
_entity_poly.type
_entity_poly.pdbx_seq_one_letter_code
_entity_poly.pdbx_strand_id
1 'polypeptide(L)'
;MRAAKCHLIRTREPQSPAMNRLETFAQQFADAVWGTPLVILLLGGGLFFLILSRATPYRRFGHGIAVLLGRYDTPDAAGEISHKQALAAALSNTMGLGNIAGVALAIVAGGPGAVFWMWVSAIVGIATKFFTCSLGVMYRGKDSLGNLQGGPMYVIREALPKPFYPLAVLFALAGLIGTLPMFQANQLTALIQDAAFDGNAPAWAPLLIGVSLAVVVGSVIFGGLPRVANVAIALLPTMVIVYLLMTSLGRHQSPERRARHFDEHCQRGSDTDCRRRRISRGHADRHQPRGVL
;
A
#
# COMPACT_ATOMS: atom_id res chain seq x y z
N MET A 1 -21.35 -43.36 9.01
CA MET A 1 -22.08 -42.17 8.52
C MET A 1 -21.11 -41.04 8.17
N ARG A 2 -20.30 -41.23 7.12
CA ARG A 2 -19.41 -40.21 6.53
C ARG A 2 -19.65 -40.25 5.02
N ALA A 3 -20.43 -39.32 4.48
CA ALA A 3 -20.46 -38.96 3.05
C ALA A 3 -21.57 -37.93 2.81
N ALA A 4 -21.36 -36.68 3.23
CA ALA A 4 -22.20 -35.56 2.82
C ALA A 4 -21.42 -34.23 2.96
N LYS A 5 -20.27 -34.15 2.30
CA LYS A 5 -19.61 -32.88 1.98
C LYS A 5 -19.16 -32.92 0.52
N CYS A 6 -20.16 -33.10 -0.35
CA CYS A 6 -20.07 -32.76 -1.76
C CYS A 6 -20.25 -31.22 -1.87
N HIS A 7 -19.27 -30.48 -1.34
CA HIS A 7 -19.20 -29.03 -1.56
C HIS A 7 -18.49 -28.80 -2.89
N LEU A 8 -19.29 -28.42 -3.89
CA LEU A 8 -18.94 -27.45 -4.92
C LEU A 8 -17.48 -27.54 -5.41
N ILE A 9 -17.23 -28.52 -6.28
CA ILE A 9 -16.15 -28.44 -7.25
C ILE A 9 -16.43 -27.18 -8.08
N ARG A 10 -15.77 -26.09 -7.71
CA ARG A 10 -15.60 -24.93 -8.57
C ARG A 10 -14.97 -25.46 -9.84
N THR A 11 -15.74 -25.51 -10.92
CA THR A 11 -15.24 -25.78 -12.26
C THR A 11 -14.21 -24.71 -12.60
N ARG A 12 -12.93 -24.96 -12.29
CA ARG A 12 -11.85 -24.39 -13.10
C ARG A 12 -12.08 -25.00 -14.47
N GLU A 13 -12.53 -24.19 -15.42
CA GLU A 13 -12.35 -24.56 -16.83
C GLU A 13 -10.88 -24.99 -17.02
N PRO A 14 -10.60 -26.05 -17.79
CA PRO A 14 -9.23 -26.40 -18.11
C PRO A 14 -8.57 -25.18 -18.76
N GLN A 15 -7.65 -24.52 -18.06
CA GLN A 15 -6.91 -23.39 -18.61
C GLN A 15 -6.26 -23.86 -19.90
N SER A 16 -6.54 -23.18 -21.01
CA SER A 16 -5.97 -23.54 -22.30
C SER A 16 -4.44 -23.52 -22.21
N PRO A 17 -3.71 -24.39 -22.94
CA PRO A 17 -2.24 -24.37 -22.95
C PRO A 17 -1.65 -23.03 -23.43
N ALA A 18 -2.46 -22.18 -24.07
CA ALA A 18 -2.10 -20.79 -24.36
C ALA A 18 -2.17 -19.90 -23.10
N MET A 19 -3.22 -20.03 -22.28
CA MET A 19 -3.37 -19.30 -21.02
C MET A 19 -2.23 -19.60 -20.04
N ASN A 20 -1.84 -20.88 -19.92
CA ASN A 20 -0.73 -21.29 -19.04
C ASN A 20 0.62 -20.75 -19.52
N ARG A 21 0.81 -20.60 -20.84
CA ARG A 21 2.02 -19.99 -21.41
C ARG A 21 2.07 -18.48 -21.12
N LEU A 22 0.94 -17.79 -21.25
CA LEU A 22 0.83 -16.37 -20.90
C LEU A 22 1.05 -16.13 -19.41
N GLU A 23 0.46 -16.97 -18.55
CA GLU A 23 0.63 -16.87 -17.10
C GLU A 23 2.09 -17.09 -16.69
N THR A 24 2.71 -18.16 -17.20
CA THR A 24 4.14 -18.43 -16.94
C THR A 24 5.03 -17.31 -17.45
N PHE A 25 4.77 -16.79 -18.65
CA PHE A 25 5.53 -15.67 -19.20
C PHE A 25 5.38 -14.41 -18.35
N ALA A 26 4.15 -14.08 -17.95
CA ALA A 26 3.88 -12.90 -17.12
C ALA A 26 4.57 -13.00 -15.75
N GLN A 27 4.56 -14.18 -15.14
CA GLN A 27 5.27 -14.45 -13.88
C GLN A 27 6.78 -14.30 -14.04
N GLN A 28 7.38 -14.91 -15.06
CA GLN A 28 8.82 -14.79 -15.32
C GLN A 28 9.24 -13.35 -15.60
N PHE A 29 8.43 -12.61 -16.37
CA PHE A 29 8.69 -11.20 -16.63
C PHE A 29 8.59 -10.38 -15.33
N ALA A 30 7.57 -10.62 -14.51
CA ALA A 30 7.43 -9.97 -13.22
C ALA A 30 8.63 -10.28 -12.32
N ASP A 31 9.04 -11.54 -12.18
CA ASP A 31 10.18 -11.92 -11.34
C ASP A 31 11.49 -11.29 -11.83
N ALA A 32 11.67 -11.16 -13.15
CA ALA A 32 12.82 -10.48 -13.72
C ALA A 32 12.83 -8.97 -13.41
N VAL A 33 11.68 -8.31 -13.54
CA VAL A 33 11.55 -6.85 -13.32
C VAL A 33 11.59 -6.51 -11.83
N TRP A 34 10.93 -7.28 -10.97
CA TRP A 34 10.82 -7.05 -9.53
C TRP A 34 11.94 -7.74 -8.72
N GLY A 35 12.86 -8.41 -9.40
CA GLY A 35 13.95 -9.13 -8.77
C GLY A 35 15.03 -8.23 -8.16
N THR A 36 16.11 -8.87 -7.72
CA THR A 36 17.26 -8.24 -7.06
C THR A 36 17.84 -7.02 -7.79
N PRO A 37 17.93 -6.97 -9.14
CA PRO A 37 18.47 -5.80 -9.84
C PRO A 37 17.70 -4.51 -9.56
N LEU A 38 16.35 -4.57 -9.50
CA LEU A 38 15.54 -3.41 -9.21
C LEU A 38 15.73 -2.93 -7.77
N VAL A 39 15.85 -3.86 -6.82
CA VAL A 39 16.13 -3.53 -5.41
C VAL A 39 17.48 -2.84 -5.27
N ILE A 40 18.52 -3.34 -5.93
CA ILE A 40 19.85 -2.73 -5.96
C ILE A 40 19.77 -1.34 -6.59
N LEU A 41 19.03 -1.17 -7.68
CA LEU A 41 18.86 0.12 -8.33
C LEU A 41 18.12 1.14 -7.44
N LEU A 42 17.06 0.72 -6.75
CA LEU A 42 16.26 1.59 -5.88
C LEU A 42 17.03 1.99 -4.61
N LEU A 43 17.61 1.02 -3.91
CA LEU A 43 18.36 1.28 -2.67
C LEU A 43 19.71 1.94 -2.97
N GLY A 44 20.44 1.45 -3.98
CA GLY A 44 21.71 2.02 -4.42
C GLY A 44 21.53 3.44 -4.99
N GLY A 45 20.52 3.64 -5.84
CA GLY A 45 20.19 4.96 -6.39
C GLY A 45 19.73 5.95 -5.32
N GLY A 46 18.91 5.51 -4.37
CA GLY A 46 18.52 6.36 -3.24
C GLY A 46 19.69 6.69 -2.32
N LEU A 47 20.60 5.75 -2.07
CA LEU A 47 21.81 5.99 -1.28
C LEU A 47 22.76 6.96 -2.01
N PHE A 48 22.89 6.82 -3.33
CA PHE A 48 23.61 7.76 -4.18
C PHE A 48 23.03 9.18 -4.05
N PHE A 49 21.71 9.33 -4.16
CA PHE A 49 21.04 10.63 -3.99
C PHE A 49 21.17 11.17 -2.57
N LEU A 50 21.13 10.30 -1.56
CA LEU A 50 21.32 10.68 -0.16
C LEU A 50 22.70 11.30 0.07
N ILE A 51 23.74 10.66 -0.44
CA ILE A 51 25.13 11.14 -0.35
C ILE A 51 25.32 12.41 -1.18
N LEU A 52 24.85 12.42 -2.43
CA LEU A 52 24.97 13.56 -3.35
C LEU A 52 24.29 14.81 -2.78
N SER A 53 23.09 14.66 -2.21
CA SER A 53 22.38 15.78 -1.56
C SER A 53 22.92 16.14 -0.17
N ARG A 54 23.94 15.46 0.34
CA ARG A 54 24.49 15.67 1.69
C ARG A 54 23.38 15.61 2.76
N ALA A 55 22.46 14.66 2.61
CA ALA A 55 21.29 14.48 3.46
C ALA A 55 20.41 15.75 3.62
N THR A 56 20.33 16.60 2.60
CA THR A 56 19.50 17.83 2.60
C THR A 56 18.03 17.59 3.03
N PRO A 57 17.32 16.54 2.55
CA PRO A 57 15.92 16.31 2.93
C PRO A 57 15.72 16.16 4.45
N TYR A 58 16.68 15.57 5.15
CA TYR A 58 16.64 15.36 6.60
C TYR A 58 17.09 16.62 7.35
N ARG A 59 18.16 17.28 6.86
CA ARG A 59 18.67 18.52 7.45
C ARG A 59 17.67 19.68 7.37
N ARG A 60 16.85 19.72 6.32
CA ARG A 60 15.85 20.77 6.06
C ARG A 60 14.41 20.32 6.37
N PHE A 61 14.24 19.22 7.10
CA PHE A 61 12.91 18.69 7.44
C PHE A 61 12.02 19.72 8.14
N GLY A 62 12.58 20.52 9.06
CA GLY A 62 11.84 21.61 9.73
C GLY A 62 11.35 22.70 8.78
N HIS A 63 12.09 23.02 7.72
CA HIS A 63 11.62 23.93 6.68
C HIS A 63 10.44 23.34 5.91
N GLY A 64 10.48 22.03 5.60
CA GLY A 64 9.36 21.31 5.02
C GLY A 64 8.09 21.41 5.87
N ILE A 65 8.20 21.22 7.20
CA ILE A 65 7.05 21.41 8.11
C ILE A 65 6.55 22.87 8.07
N ALA A 66 7.43 23.85 8.04
CA ALA A 66 7.02 25.26 7.98
C ALA A 66 6.25 25.58 6.69
N VAL A 67 6.65 25.02 5.54
CA VAL A 67 5.90 25.08 4.27
C VAL A 67 4.53 24.43 4.43
N LEU A 68 4.49 23.22 5.01
CA LEU A 68 3.24 22.51 5.26
C LEU A 68 2.34 23.21 6.27
N LEU A 69 2.83 24.07 7.16
CA LEU A 69 1.99 24.85 8.05
C LEU A 69 1.38 26.09 7.37
N GLY A 70 1.80 26.38 6.14
CA GLY A 70 1.34 27.51 5.33
C GLY A 70 2.12 28.80 5.58
N ARG A 71 3.28 28.72 6.25
CA ARG A 71 4.13 29.91 6.49
C ARG A 71 4.71 30.51 5.21
N TYR A 72 4.66 29.76 4.11
CA TYR A 72 5.16 30.13 2.80
C TYR A 72 4.06 30.04 1.71
N ASP A 73 2.79 29.95 2.11
CA ASP A 73 1.66 29.99 1.17
C ASP A 73 1.46 31.44 0.71
N THR A 74 1.65 31.72 -0.58
CA THR A 74 1.29 33.01 -1.18
C THR A 74 0.01 32.86 -1.99
N PRO A 75 -0.94 33.82 -1.90
CA PRO A 75 -2.20 33.75 -2.66
C PRO A 75 -2.01 33.63 -4.18
N ASP A 76 -0.93 34.20 -4.70
CA ASP A 76 -0.58 34.20 -6.14
C ASP A 76 0.35 33.04 -6.54
N ALA A 77 0.55 32.04 -5.66
CA ALA A 77 1.38 30.89 -5.99
C ALA A 77 0.77 30.08 -7.14
N ALA A 78 1.57 29.79 -8.17
CA ALA A 78 1.15 28.95 -9.28
C ALA A 78 0.88 27.51 -8.83
N GLY A 79 -0.40 27.09 -8.83
CA GLY A 79 -0.83 25.73 -8.52
C GLY A 79 -2.33 25.64 -8.20
N GLU A 80 -2.94 24.49 -8.44
CA GLU A 80 -4.38 24.27 -8.22
C GLU A 80 -4.74 23.97 -6.76
N ILE A 81 -3.75 23.59 -5.94
CA ILE A 81 -3.93 23.14 -4.56
C ILE A 81 -2.82 23.69 -3.65
N SER A 82 -3.16 23.94 -2.39
CA SER A 82 -2.20 24.35 -1.34
C SER A 82 -1.16 23.26 -1.05
N HIS A 83 -0.05 23.63 -0.41
CA HIS A 83 1.00 22.68 -0.02
C HIS A 83 0.48 21.56 0.90
N LYS A 84 -0.46 21.87 1.81
CA LYS A 84 -1.14 20.89 2.69
C LYS A 84 -1.98 19.89 1.89
N GLN A 85 -2.76 20.40 0.94
CA GLN A 85 -3.59 19.60 0.04
C GLN A 85 -2.74 18.70 -0.85
N ALA A 86 -1.63 19.21 -1.37
CA ALA A 86 -0.68 18.43 -2.16
C ALA A 86 -0.07 17.28 -1.35
N LEU A 87 0.34 17.54 -0.10
CA LEU A 87 0.84 16.48 0.78
C LEU A 87 -0.25 15.45 1.07
N ALA A 88 -1.46 15.88 1.42
CA ALA A 88 -2.55 14.96 1.74
C ALA A 88 -2.93 14.08 0.55
N ALA A 89 -3.02 14.65 -0.66
CA ALA A 89 -3.28 13.88 -1.88
C ALA A 89 -2.16 12.88 -2.18
N ALA A 90 -0.89 13.28 -2.00
CA ALA A 90 0.24 12.37 -2.17
C ALA A 90 0.22 11.23 -1.13
N LEU A 91 -0.07 11.57 0.12
CA LEU A 91 -0.15 10.63 1.23
C LEU A 91 -1.32 9.66 1.09
N SER A 92 -2.49 10.11 0.65
CA SER A 92 -3.66 9.25 0.45
C SER A 92 -3.42 8.21 -0.63
N ASN A 93 -2.67 8.55 -1.68
CA ASN A 93 -2.30 7.57 -2.71
C ASN A 93 -1.33 6.50 -2.17
N THR A 94 -0.51 6.84 -1.17
CA THR A 94 0.44 5.92 -0.54
C THR A 94 -0.10 5.20 0.69
N MET A 95 -1.34 5.46 1.09
CA MET A 95 -1.97 4.80 2.24
C MET A 95 -3.17 4.00 1.74
N GLY A 96 -3.07 2.67 1.78
CA GLY A 96 -4.15 1.80 1.33
C GLY A 96 -4.07 0.41 1.92
N LEU A 97 -5.17 -0.34 1.77
CA LEU A 97 -5.31 -1.74 2.18
C LEU A 97 -4.16 -2.62 1.68
N GLY A 98 -3.67 -2.37 0.46
CA GLY A 98 -2.52 -3.10 -0.10
C GLY A 98 -1.21 -2.89 0.67
N ASN A 99 -0.98 -1.72 1.26
CA ASN A 99 0.22 -1.50 2.05
C ASN A 99 0.14 -2.21 3.40
N ILE A 100 -1.06 -2.31 3.98
CA ILE A 100 -1.29 -3.05 5.24
C ILE A 100 -1.10 -4.55 4.99
N ALA A 101 -1.76 -5.09 3.96
CA ALA A 101 -1.63 -6.49 3.58
C ALA A 101 -0.19 -6.83 3.15
N GLY A 102 0.48 -5.93 2.44
CA GLY A 102 1.87 -6.09 2.02
C GLY A 102 2.85 -6.14 3.20
N VAL A 103 2.67 -5.27 4.21
CA VAL A 103 3.49 -5.32 5.43
C VAL A 103 3.23 -6.62 6.21
N ALA A 104 1.97 -7.04 6.32
CA ALA A 104 1.63 -8.31 6.97
C ALA A 104 2.30 -9.50 6.24
N LEU A 105 2.20 -9.55 4.92
CA LEU A 105 2.83 -10.60 4.11
C LEU A 105 4.34 -10.59 4.25
N ALA A 106 4.98 -9.42 4.24
CA ALA A 106 6.43 -9.30 4.39
C ALA A 106 6.91 -9.80 5.77
N ILE A 107 6.15 -9.55 6.84
CA ILE A 107 6.49 -10.07 8.17
C ILE A 107 6.28 -11.59 8.23
N VAL A 108 5.22 -12.11 7.63
CA VAL A 108 4.95 -13.55 7.58
C VAL A 108 6.02 -14.29 6.76
N ALA A 109 6.40 -13.74 5.60
CA ALA A 109 7.36 -14.37 4.69
C ALA A 109 8.82 -14.15 5.11
N GLY A 110 9.18 -12.94 5.54
CA GLY A 110 10.56 -12.54 5.87
C GLY A 110 10.89 -12.53 7.36
N GLY A 111 9.92 -12.82 8.22
CA GLY A 111 10.07 -12.74 9.67
C GLY A 111 10.07 -11.31 10.22
N PRO A 112 10.23 -11.14 11.54
CA PRO A 112 10.14 -9.83 12.20
C PRO A 112 11.24 -8.85 11.76
N GLY A 113 12.38 -9.35 11.26
CA GLY A 113 13.48 -8.54 10.74
C GLY A 113 13.12 -7.73 9.48
N ALA A 114 12.03 -8.08 8.78
CA ALA A 114 11.56 -7.33 7.61
C ALA A 114 11.25 -5.85 7.94
N VAL A 115 10.78 -5.57 9.16
CA VAL A 115 10.41 -4.21 9.60
C VAL A 115 11.64 -3.28 9.63
N PHE A 116 12.80 -3.79 10.06
CA PHE A 116 14.04 -3.01 10.06
C PHE A 116 14.41 -2.57 8.64
N TRP A 117 14.34 -3.48 7.68
CA TRP A 117 14.64 -3.18 6.28
C TRP A 117 13.61 -2.24 5.62
N MET A 118 12.35 -2.30 6.06
CA MET A 118 11.34 -1.30 5.65
C MET A 118 11.72 0.11 6.11
N TRP A 119 12.25 0.29 7.33
CA TRP A 119 12.72 1.59 7.79
C TRP A 119 13.96 2.07 7.03
N VAL A 120 14.93 1.19 6.80
CA VAL A 120 16.14 1.53 6.01
C VAL A 120 15.75 1.96 4.59
N SER A 121 14.90 1.19 3.93
CA SER A 121 14.41 1.52 2.58
C SER A 121 13.56 2.81 2.57
N ALA A 122 12.74 3.06 3.59
CA ALA A 122 11.99 4.31 3.73
C ALA A 122 12.92 5.51 3.89
N ILE A 123 13.96 5.40 4.72
CA ILE A 123 14.98 6.46 4.86
C ILE A 123 15.58 6.71 3.49
N VAL A 124 16.15 5.71 2.84
CA VAL A 124 16.77 5.87 1.51
C VAL A 124 15.79 6.43 0.46
N GLY A 125 14.53 5.99 0.50
CA GLY A 125 13.47 6.42 -0.40
C GLY A 125 13.09 7.90 -0.28
N ILE A 126 13.23 8.51 0.90
CA ILE A 126 12.99 9.96 1.08
C ILE A 126 13.94 10.77 0.19
N ALA A 127 15.21 10.37 0.08
CA ALA A 127 16.17 11.04 -0.80
C ALA A 127 15.74 10.95 -2.27
N THR A 128 15.39 9.76 -2.76
CA THR A 128 14.88 9.58 -4.13
C THR A 128 13.61 10.39 -4.38
N LYS A 129 12.69 10.42 -3.41
CA LYS A 129 11.44 11.17 -3.54
C LYS A 129 11.70 12.68 -3.59
N PHE A 130 12.66 13.18 -2.81
CA PHE A 130 13.05 14.58 -2.84
C PHE A 130 13.57 15.02 -4.21
N PHE A 131 14.48 14.26 -4.83
CA PHE A 131 14.98 14.58 -6.18
C PHE A 131 13.90 14.50 -7.24
N THR A 132 13.09 13.43 -7.23
CA THR A 132 12.02 13.24 -8.22
C THR A 132 10.95 14.33 -8.13
N CYS A 133 10.58 14.77 -6.92
CA CYS A 133 9.65 15.88 -6.75
C CYS A 133 10.28 17.21 -7.15
N SER A 134 11.55 17.45 -6.82
CA SER A 134 12.27 18.66 -7.20
C SER A 134 12.37 18.79 -8.73
N LEU A 135 12.75 17.72 -9.43
CA LEU A 135 12.73 17.66 -10.89
C LEU A 135 11.33 17.92 -11.45
N GLY A 136 10.31 17.32 -10.84
CA GLY A 136 8.91 17.51 -11.24
C GLY A 136 8.39 18.94 -11.06
N VAL A 137 9.03 19.78 -10.24
CA VAL A 137 8.74 21.22 -10.12
C VAL A 137 9.57 22.04 -11.11
N MET A 138 10.85 21.70 -11.28
CA MET A 138 11.76 22.42 -12.21
C MET A 138 11.37 22.25 -13.68
N TYR A 139 10.86 21.07 -14.06
CA TYR A 139 10.52 20.70 -15.43
C TYR A 139 9.00 20.52 -15.62
N ARG A 140 8.20 21.45 -15.08
CA ARG A 140 6.75 21.45 -15.29
C ARG A 140 6.41 21.85 -16.72
N GLY A 141 5.40 21.19 -17.27
CA GLY A 141 4.80 21.54 -18.55
C GLY A 141 3.42 22.17 -18.36
N LYS A 142 2.78 22.52 -19.47
CA LYS A 142 1.35 22.84 -19.51
C LYS A 142 0.60 21.77 -20.30
N ASP A 143 -0.63 21.49 -19.89
CA ASP A 143 -1.54 20.68 -20.69
C ASP A 143 -2.20 21.49 -21.82
N SER A 144 -3.07 20.84 -22.59
CA SER A 144 -3.84 21.45 -23.68
C SER A 144 -4.80 22.54 -23.22
N LEU A 145 -5.15 22.59 -21.93
CA LEU A 145 -6.00 23.61 -21.31
C LEU A 145 -5.17 24.74 -20.67
N GLY A 146 -3.84 24.66 -20.76
CA GLY A 146 -2.91 25.63 -20.18
C GLY A 146 -2.65 25.44 -18.69
N ASN A 147 -3.20 24.41 -18.05
CA ASN A 147 -2.96 24.13 -16.63
C ASN A 147 -1.57 23.57 -16.42
N LEU A 148 -0.98 23.90 -15.27
CA LEU A 148 0.37 23.50 -14.92
C LEU A 148 0.39 22.02 -14.55
N GLN A 149 1.10 21.21 -15.32
CA GLN A 149 1.24 19.78 -15.08
C GLN A 149 2.70 19.41 -14.76
N GLY A 150 2.87 18.38 -13.95
CA GLY A 150 4.17 17.89 -13.57
C GLY A 150 4.19 16.37 -13.45
N GLY A 151 5.40 15.82 -13.35
CA GLY A 151 5.63 14.40 -13.17
C GLY A 151 6.76 13.87 -14.04
N PRO A 152 7.16 12.61 -13.86
CA PRO A 152 8.33 12.05 -14.55
C PRO A 152 8.21 12.09 -16.07
N MET A 153 7.01 11.95 -16.63
CA MET A 153 6.76 12.10 -18.06
C MET A 153 7.11 13.51 -18.58
N TYR A 154 6.79 14.56 -17.83
CA TYR A 154 7.18 15.93 -18.17
C TYR A 154 8.67 16.16 -17.95
N VAL A 155 9.25 15.61 -16.88
CA VAL A 155 10.70 15.66 -16.66
C VAL A 155 11.46 15.06 -17.85
N ILE A 156 11.04 13.89 -18.35
CA ILE A 156 11.69 13.28 -19.52
C ILE A 156 11.49 14.14 -20.78
N ARG A 157 10.30 14.70 -20.98
CA ARG A 157 9.97 15.50 -22.17
C ARG A 157 10.72 16.83 -22.23
N GLU A 158 10.83 17.52 -21.09
CA GLU A 158 11.39 18.88 -21.00
C GLU A 158 12.88 18.88 -20.63
N ALA A 159 13.38 17.89 -19.89
CA ALA A 159 14.79 17.86 -19.44
C ALA A 159 15.71 17.01 -20.32
N LEU A 160 15.21 15.99 -21.03
CA LEU A 160 16.02 15.08 -21.85
C LEU A 160 15.87 15.36 -23.35
N PRO A 161 16.87 14.98 -24.17
CA PRO A 161 16.80 15.18 -25.61
C PRO A 161 15.72 14.27 -26.24
N LYS A 162 15.21 14.71 -27.40
CA LYS A 162 14.13 14.05 -28.17
C LYS A 162 14.19 12.51 -28.30
N PRO A 163 15.36 11.82 -28.44
CA PRO A 163 15.39 10.35 -28.47
C PRO A 163 14.81 9.66 -27.23
N PHE A 164 14.70 10.34 -26.08
CA PHE A 164 14.12 9.75 -24.86
C PHE A 164 12.60 9.96 -24.74
N TYR A 165 11.96 10.63 -25.68
CA TYR A 165 10.50 10.85 -25.67
C TYR A 165 9.67 9.56 -25.59
N PRO A 166 10.05 8.44 -26.23
CA PRO A 166 9.34 7.17 -26.04
C PRO A 166 9.25 6.72 -24.58
N LEU A 167 10.24 7.06 -23.75
CA LEU A 167 10.22 6.73 -22.32
C LEU A 167 9.19 7.57 -21.54
N ALA A 168 8.96 8.83 -21.95
CA ALA A 168 7.90 9.66 -21.38
C ALA A 168 6.52 9.08 -21.67
N VAL A 169 6.30 8.60 -22.90
CA VAL A 169 5.05 7.93 -23.31
C VAL A 169 4.87 6.62 -22.55
N LEU A 170 5.93 5.80 -22.46
CA LEU A 170 5.90 4.57 -21.68
C LEU A 170 5.55 4.85 -20.21
N PHE A 171 6.17 5.86 -19.60
CA PHE A 171 5.87 6.23 -18.22
C PHE A 171 4.43 6.70 -18.06
N ALA A 172 3.90 7.49 -19.00
CA ALA A 172 2.51 7.95 -18.96
C ALA A 172 1.51 6.79 -19.07
N LEU A 173 1.74 5.84 -19.98
CA LEU A 173 0.90 4.65 -20.16
C LEU A 173 0.99 3.72 -18.94
N ALA A 174 2.20 3.47 -18.43
CA ALA A 174 2.40 2.69 -17.22
C ALA A 174 1.75 3.36 -16.00
N GLY A 175 1.83 4.69 -15.91
CA GLY A 175 1.15 5.46 -14.87
C GLY A 175 -0.37 5.35 -14.96
N LEU A 176 -0.95 5.40 -16.16
CA LEU A 176 -2.40 5.28 -16.37
C LEU A 176 -2.92 3.92 -15.90
N ILE A 177 -2.23 2.82 -16.26
CA ILE A 177 -2.66 1.45 -15.91
C ILE A 177 -2.29 1.12 -14.46
N GLY A 178 -1.07 1.47 -14.04
CA GLY A 178 -0.51 1.08 -12.74
C GLY A 178 -1.12 1.83 -11.55
N THR A 179 -1.75 2.98 -11.78
CA THR A 179 -2.43 3.75 -10.71
C THR A 179 -3.91 3.40 -10.56
N LEU A 180 -4.43 2.44 -11.33
CA LEU A 180 -5.82 2.00 -11.20
C LEU A 180 -6.06 1.36 -9.82
N PRO A 181 -7.15 1.70 -9.12
CA PRO A 181 -7.44 1.20 -7.78
C PRO A 181 -8.04 -0.22 -7.79
N MET A 182 -7.68 -1.05 -8.78
CA MET A 182 -8.30 -2.37 -8.99
C MET A 182 -8.06 -3.30 -7.80
N PHE A 183 -6.84 -3.33 -7.28
CA PHE A 183 -6.51 -4.13 -6.12
C PHE A 183 -7.27 -3.66 -4.87
N GLN A 184 -7.34 -2.33 -4.66
CA GLN A 184 -8.00 -1.74 -3.50
C GLN A 184 -9.52 -1.98 -3.52
N ALA A 185 -10.15 -1.85 -4.68
CA ALA A 185 -11.58 -2.12 -4.85
C ALA A 185 -11.92 -3.60 -4.61
N ASN A 186 -11.07 -4.52 -5.10
CA ASN A 186 -11.25 -5.96 -4.88
C ASN A 186 -11.11 -6.33 -3.40
N GLN A 187 -10.08 -5.82 -2.72
CA GLN A 187 -9.88 -6.07 -1.29
C GLN A 187 -11.02 -5.52 -0.44
N LEU A 188 -11.50 -4.31 -0.75
CA LEU A 188 -12.63 -3.71 -0.04
C LEU A 188 -13.92 -4.52 -0.25
N THR A 189 -14.16 -4.99 -1.48
CA THR A 189 -15.34 -5.82 -1.78
C THR A 189 -15.31 -7.12 -0.98
N ALA A 190 -14.16 -7.82 -0.95
CA ALA A 190 -14.00 -9.04 -0.17
C ALA A 190 -14.23 -8.82 1.33
N LEU A 191 -13.72 -7.71 1.88
CA LEU A 191 -13.94 -7.35 3.29
C LEU A 191 -15.42 -7.08 3.61
N ILE A 192 -16.13 -6.37 2.74
CA ILE A 192 -17.56 -6.11 2.93
C ILE A 192 -18.35 -7.41 2.84
N GLN A 193 -17.99 -8.31 1.93
CA GLN A 193 -18.66 -9.60 1.80
C GLN A 193 -18.47 -10.49 3.03
N ASP A 194 -17.26 -10.52 3.57
CA ASP A 194 -16.95 -11.25 4.80
C ASP A 194 -17.74 -10.68 5.99
N ALA A 195 -17.74 -9.36 6.14
CA ALA A 195 -18.39 -8.69 7.27
C ALA A 195 -19.93 -8.70 7.21
N ALA A 196 -20.54 -8.63 6.01
CA ALA A 196 -21.98 -8.51 5.85
C ALA A 196 -22.70 -9.84 5.59
N PHE A 197 -21.99 -10.84 5.06
CA PHE A 197 -22.59 -12.12 4.65
C PHE A 197 -21.86 -13.35 5.21
N ASP A 198 -20.98 -13.18 6.21
CA ASP A 198 -20.16 -14.25 6.80
C ASP A 198 -19.42 -15.09 5.74
N GLY A 199 -18.98 -14.43 4.66
CA GLY A 199 -18.28 -15.06 3.54
C GLY A 199 -19.17 -15.81 2.53
N ASN A 200 -20.49 -15.90 2.75
CA ASN A 200 -21.45 -16.54 1.84
C ASN A 200 -22.30 -15.52 1.09
N ALA A 201 -21.64 -14.59 0.41
CA ALA A 201 -22.32 -13.52 -0.32
C ALA A 201 -23.04 -14.04 -1.58
N PRO A 202 -24.29 -13.61 -1.83
CA PRO A 202 -25.00 -13.90 -3.09
C PRO A 202 -24.25 -13.40 -4.33
N ALA A 203 -24.48 -14.04 -5.48
CA ALA A 203 -23.77 -13.71 -6.74
C ALA A 203 -23.97 -12.25 -7.22
N TRP A 204 -25.07 -11.59 -6.82
CA TRP A 204 -25.33 -10.18 -7.15
C TRP A 204 -24.61 -9.19 -6.23
N ALA A 205 -24.16 -9.64 -5.04
CA ALA A 205 -23.58 -8.76 -4.03
C ALA A 205 -22.27 -8.06 -4.48
N PRO A 206 -21.30 -8.72 -5.15
CA PRO A 206 -20.10 -8.03 -5.64
C PRO A 206 -20.44 -6.89 -6.60
N LEU A 207 -21.42 -7.07 -7.49
CA LEU A 207 -21.82 -6.06 -8.46
C LEU A 207 -22.43 -4.85 -7.75
N LEU A 208 -23.32 -5.07 -6.77
CA LEU A 208 -23.92 -3.98 -6.00
C LEU A 208 -22.88 -3.19 -5.18
N ILE A 209 -21.93 -3.90 -4.55
CA ILE A 209 -20.83 -3.28 -3.81
C ILE A 209 -19.94 -2.46 -4.76
N GLY A 210 -19.60 -3.01 -5.93
CA GLY A 210 -18.80 -2.29 -6.93
C GLY A 210 -19.50 -1.04 -7.46
N VAL A 211 -20.79 -1.12 -7.81
CA VAL A 211 -21.57 0.02 -8.30
C VAL A 211 -21.71 1.10 -7.21
N SER A 212 -22.03 0.70 -5.98
CA SER A 212 -22.14 1.66 -4.87
C SER A 212 -20.80 2.35 -4.59
N LEU A 213 -19.68 1.61 -4.59
CA LEU A 213 -18.34 2.18 -4.46
C LEU A 213 -18.01 3.14 -5.61
N ALA A 214 -18.36 2.78 -6.85
CA ALA A 214 -18.14 3.63 -8.01
C ALA A 214 -18.94 4.95 -7.93
N VAL A 215 -20.18 4.92 -7.44
CA VAL A 215 -20.99 6.12 -7.22
C VAL A 215 -20.36 7.01 -6.15
N VAL A 216 -19.96 6.44 -5.01
CA VAL A 216 -19.34 7.21 -3.91
C VAL A 216 -18.02 7.83 -4.35
N VAL A 217 -17.12 7.04 -4.95
CA VAL A 217 -15.81 7.53 -5.41
C VAL A 217 -15.98 8.51 -6.58
N GLY A 218 -16.88 8.22 -7.52
CA GLY A 218 -17.21 9.10 -8.64
C GLY A 218 -17.69 10.47 -8.18
N SER A 219 -18.55 10.53 -7.15
CA SER A 219 -19.04 11.80 -6.59
C SER A 219 -17.91 12.72 -6.09
N VAL A 220 -16.79 12.14 -5.65
CA VAL A 220 -15.60 12.89 -5.24
C VAL A 220 -14.75 13.29 -6.43
N ILE A 221 -14.49 12.37 -7.37
CA ILE A 221 -13.62 12.57 -8.54
C ILE A 221 -14.18 13.63 -9.49
N PHE A 222 -15.49 13.61 -9.77
CA PHE A 222 -16.12 14.58 -10.68
C PHE A 222 -16.02 16.03 -10.18
N GLY A 223 -15.68 16.24 -8.91
CA GLY A 223 -15.39 17.57 -8.36
C GLY A 223 -13.98 18.10 -8.61
N GLY A 224 -13.14 17.37 -9.34
CA GLY A 224 -11.78 17.79 -9.69
C GLY A 224 -10.75 17.64 -8.57
N LEU A 225 -9.51 18.02 -8.87
CA LEU A 225 -8.35 17.85 -7.98
C LEU A 225 -8.52 18.50 -6.59
N PRO A 226 -9.06 19.73 -6.47
CA PRO A 226 -9.25 20.34 -5.15
C PRO A 226 -10.21 19.56 -4.24
N ARG A 227 -11.28 18.96 -4.81
CA ARG A 227 -12.23 18.17 -4.02
C ARG A 227 -11.62 16.88 -3.51
N VAL A 228 -10.89 16.17 -4.38
CA VAL A 228 -10.14 14.97 -4.00
C VAL A 228 -9.15 15.28 -2.88
N ALA A 229 -8.39 16.37 -3.00
CA ALA A 229 -7.42 16.77 -1.99
C ALA A 229 -8.07 17.18 -0.66
N ASN A 230 -9.23 17.84 -0.70
CA ASN A 230 -9.99 18.18 0.51
C ASN A 230 -10.50 16.94 1.24
N VAL A 231 -11.02 15.95 0.50
CA VAL A 231 -11.43 14.67 1.07
C VAL A 231 -10.23 13.94 1.68
N ALA A 232 -9.06 13.96 1.02
CA ALA A 232 -7.84 13.38 1.57
C ALA A 232 -7.41 14.06 2.88
N ILE A 233 -7.41 15.39 2.96
CA ILE A 233 -7.09 16.13 4.20
C ILE A 233 -8.02 15.71 5.35
N ALA A 234 -9.31 15.53 5.08
CA ALA A 234 -10.29 15.17 6.10
C ALA A 234 -10.17 13.71 6.55
N LEU A 235 -9.93 12.78 5.62
CA LEU A 235 -9.92 11.34 5.91
C LEU A 235 -8.62 10.86 6.54
N LEU A 236 -7.47 11.41 6.15
CA LEU A 236 -6.18 10.91 6.58
C LEU A 236 -5.97 10.92 8.11
N PRO A 237 -6.26 12.02 8.84
CA PRO A 237 -6.12 12.05 10.29
C PRO A 237 -7.03 11.04 10.98
N THR A 238 -8.28 10.93 10.51
CA THR A 238 -9.25 9.97 11.03
C THR A 238 -8.76 8.54 10.89
N MET A 239 -8.21 8.17 9.72
CA MET A 239 -7.66 6.83 9.49
C MET A 239 -6.53 6.50 10.47
N VAL A 240 -5.59 7.42 10.66
CA VAL A 240 -4.45 7.23 11.58
C VAL A 240 -4.93 7.07 13.02
N ILE A 241 -5.86 7.92 13.48
CA ILE A 241 -6.41 7.86 14.84
C ILE A 241 -7.10 6.52 15.07
N VAL A 242 -7.93 6.06 14.13
CA VAL A 242 -8.63 4.77 14.23
C VAL A 242 -7.64 3.62 14.33
N TYR A 243 -6.57 3.61 13.52
CA TYR A 243 -5.56 2.54 13.56
C TYR A 243 -4.77 2.53 14.86
N LEU A 244 -4.39 3.71 15.37
CA LEU A 244 -3.71 3.82 16.66
C LEU A 244 -4.61 3.36 17.81
N LEU A 245 -5.89 3.76 17.79
CA LEU A 245 -6.88 3.38 18.78
C LEU A 245 -7.13 1.85 18.77
N MET A 246 -7.35 1.26 17.59
CA MET A 246 -7.51 -0.19 17.45
C MET A 246 -6.28 -0.94 17.97
N THR A 247 -5.08 -0.47 17.63
CA THR A 247 -3.83 -1.09 18.11
C THR A 247 -3.67 -0.95 19.63
N SER A 248 -4.00 0.21 20.20
CA SER A 248 -3.94 0.41 21.66
C SER A 248 -4.96 -0.42 22.42
N LEU A 249 -6.18 -0.57 21.89
CA LEU A 249 -7.22 -1.41 22.48
C LEU A 249 -6.84 -2.90 22.39
N GLY A 250 -6.23 -3.33 21.30
CA GLY A 250 -5.72 -4.70 21.14
C GLY A 250 -4.63 -5.06 22.16
N ARG A 251 -3.81 -4.09 22.58
CA ARG A 251 -2.81 -4.30 23.65
C ARG A 251 -3.43 -4.51 25.03
N HIS A 252 -4.65 -4.01 25.26
CA HIS A 252 -5.41 -4.24 26.49
C HIS A 252 -6.18 -5.57 26.51
N GLN A 253 -6.16 -6.37 25.42
CA GLN A 253 -6.70 -7.73 25.47
C GLN A 253 -5.80 -8.62 26.32
N SER A 254 -6.34 -9.05 27.46
CA SER A 254 -5.72 -9.94 28.44
C SER A 254 -5.10 -11.18 27.76
N PRO A 255 -3.97 -11.72 28.26
CA PRO A 255 -3.32 -12.91 27.72
C PRO A 255 -4.27 -14.08 27.43
N GLU A 256 -5.36 -14.20 28.20
CA GLU A 256 -6.41 -15.19 28.04
C GLU A 256 -7.21 -15.10 26.73
N ARG A 257 -7.44 -13.90 26.18
CA ARG A 257 -8.09 -13.75 24.86
C ARG A 257 -7.15 -14.18 23.75
N ARG A 258 -5.85 -13.91 23.91
CA ARG A 258 -4.80 -14.34 22.98
C ARG A 258 -4.65 -15.86 22.97
N ALA A 259 -4.79 -16.51 24.13
CA ALA A 259 -4.82 -17.96 24.25
C ALA A 259 -6.08 -18.58 23.63
N ARG A 260 -7.27 -18.00 23.86
CA ARG A 260 -8.54 -18.45 23.26
C ARG A 260 -8.54 -18.35 21.73
N HIS A 261 -8.04 -17.25 21.18
CA HIS A 261 -7.97 -17.08 19.72
C HIS A 261 -6.97 -18.05 19.06
N PHE A 262 -5.87 -18.36 19.76
CA PHE A 262 -4.92 -19.38 19.33
C PHE A 262 -5.55 -20.79 19.36
N ASP A 263 -6.32 -21.12 20.41
CA ASP A 263 -7.03 -22.38 20.52
C ASP A 263 -8.14 -22.53 19.45
N GLU A 264 -8.88 -21.46 19.14
CA GLU A 264 -9.88 -21.47 18.06
C GLU A 264 -9.24 -21.67 16.68
N HIS A 265 -8.07 -21.07 16.42
CA HIS A 265 -7.31 -21.29 15.18
C HIS A 265 -6.74 -22.71 15.09
N CYS A 266 -6.23 -23.28 16.18
CA CYS A 266 -5.79 -24.69 16.22
C CYS A 266 -6.96 -25.69 16.10
N GLN A 267 -8.20 -25.29 16.40
CA GLN A 267 -9.37 -26.13 16.21
C GLN A 267 -9.91 -26.08 14.76
N ARG A 268 -9.76 -24.94 14.08
CA ARG A 268 -10.17 -24.78 12.66
C ARG A 268 -9.14 -25.31 11.67
N GLY A 269 -7.85 -25.28 11.99
CA GLY A 269 -6.79 -25.92 11.21
C GLY A 269 -6.45 -27.29 11.78
N SER A 270 -6.59 -28.35 10.99
CA SER A 270 -6.14 -29.70 11.35
C SER A 270 -4.61 -29.82 11.33
N ASP A 271 -3.93 -29.01 12.13
CA ASP A 271 -2.47 -28.85 12.08
C ASP A 271 -1.82 -29.60 13.24
N THR A 272 -1.12 -30.68 12.92
CA THR A 272 -0.43 -31.56 13.88
C THR A 272 0.67 -30.83 14.67
N ASP A 273 1.17 -29.68 14.17
CA ASP A 273 2.16 -28.84 14.86
C ASP A 273 1.58 -28.12 16.11
N CYS A 274 0.29 -27.77 16.08
CA CYS A 274 -0.40 -27.19 17.26
C CYS A 274 -0.37 -28.16 18.46
N ARG A 275 -0.47 -29.46 18.21
CA ARG A 275 -0.47 -30.49 19.26
C ARG A 275 0.90 -30.61 19.95
N ARG A 276 2.00 -30.49 19.19
CA ARG A 276 3.37 -30.47 19.74
C ARG A 276 3.63 -29.24 20.62
N ARG A 277 3.18 -28.06 20.21
CA ARG A 277 3.36 -26.83 20.99
C ARG A 277 2.53 -26.81 22.28
N ARG A 278 1.36 -27.46 22.29
CA ARG A 278 0.54 -27.66 23.50
C ARG A 278 1.24 -28.53 24.55
N ILE A 279 1.93 -29.60 24.11
CA ILE A 279 2.71 -30.47 25.00
C ILE A 279 3.94 -29.74 25.56
N SER A 280 4.64 -28.95 24.73
CA SER A 280 5.80 -28.18 25.17
C SER A 280 5.44 -27.10 26.21
N ARG A 281 4.29 -26.42 26.06
CA ARG A 281 3.80 -25.45 27.07
C ARG A 281 3.33 -26.11 28.37
N GLY A 282 2.67 -27.27 28.28
CA GLY A 282 2.28 -28.04 29.48
C GLY A 282 3.46 -28.53 30.32
N HIS A 283 4.66 -28.64 29.72
CA HIS A 283 5.89 -28.95 30.42
C HIS A 283 6.58 -27.71 31.03
N ALA A 284 6.47 -26.55 30.37
CA ALA A 284 7.03 -25.29 30.88
C ALA A 284 6.29 -24.77 32.13
N ASP A 285 4.97 -24.90 32.18
CA ASP A 285 4.16 -24.47 33.34
C ASP A 285 4.36 -25.36 34.58
N ARG A 286 4.98 -26.55 34.47
CA ARG A 286 5.31 -27.41 35.62
C ARG A 286 6.62 -27.03 36.32
N HIS A 287 7.45 -26.18 35.73
CA HIS A 287 8.78 -25.83 36.27
C HIS A 287 8.94 -24.38 36.72
N GLN A 288 7.88 -23.57 36.72
CA GLN A 288 7.93 -22.24 37.32
C GLN A 288 7.56 -22.35 38.82
N PRO A 289 8.49 -22.14 39.77
CA PRO A 289 8.13 -22.09 41.17
C PRO A 289 7.20 -20.89 41.40
N ARG A 290 6.00 -21.16 41.92
CA ARG A 290 5.13 -20.14 42.50
C ARG A 290 5.75 -19.67 43.81
N GLY A 291 6.10 -18.38 43.88
CA GLY A 291 6.49 -17.69 45.11
C GLY A 291 7.45 -16.54 44.80
N VAL A 292 7.50 -15.42 45.51
CA VAL A 292 6.74 -14.78 46.61
C VAL A 292 7.18 -13.30 46.52
N LEU A 293 6.26 -12.35 46.79
CA LEU A 293 6.43 -10.88 46.83
C LEU A 293 6.56 -10.14 45.49
#